data_AF-A0A7W0JXF9-F1
#
_entry.id   AF-A0A7W0JXF9-F1
#
_cell.length_a   1.000
_cell.length_b   1.000
_cell.length_c   1.000
_cell.angle_alpha   90.00
_cell.angle_beta   90.00
_cell.angle_gamma   90.00
#
_symmetry.space_group_name_H-M   'P 1'
#
loop_
_entity.id
_entity.type
_entity.pdbx_description
1 polymer ?
#
loop_
_entity_poly.entity_id
_entity_poly.type
_entity_poly.pdbx_seq_one_letter_code
_entity_poly.pdbx_strand_id
1 'polypeptide(L)'
;MALAGVGAVAARQIRSPAQIAADTAAPAASIISVPVERRALATEVIVRGTVRYGAPQEVTLPVSTLKTSTSVVSSVPKPGARLDEGQEALVVSGRPVFVFRGATPMHRDLGPGSEGRDVRQLEQALARAGFSPGSVDGRYDGATATAVAAMYSRRNEAPFGPTDLQVDQLRTAAATAAAARDGLLQMRLALRTAEQGATPADVNQAQVDASAAAELIPPARTAITTAQDKAATARAAIRAAQLQEAETASTASRD
;
A
#
# COMPACT_ATOMS: atom_id res chain seq x y z
N MET A 1 -73.10 -79.87 76.94
CA MET A 1 -71.96 -80.61 76.37
C MET A 1 -71.90 -80.36 74.85
N ALA A 2 -71.58 -79.15 74.39
CA ALA A 2 -71.41 -78.90 72.95
C ALA A 2 -70.54 -77.67 72.60
N LEU A 3 -70.45 -76.67 73.49
CA LEU A 3 -69.72 -75.43 73.18
C LEU A 3 -68.22 -75.44 73.51
N ALA A 4 -67.74 -76.35 74.38
CA ALA A 4 -66.31 -76.37 74.76
C ALA A 4 -65.39 -77.07 73.73
N GLY A 5 -65.93 -77.96 72.89
CA GLY A 5 -65.14 -78.72 71.90
C GLY A 5 -64.80 -77.92 70.64
N VAL A 6 -65.68 -77.01 70.22
CA VAL A 6 -65.49 -76.21 68.99
C VAL A 6 -64.39 -75.16 69.17
N GLY A 7 -64.26 -74.56 70.35
CA GLY A 7 -63.22 -73.56 70.65
C GLY A 7 -61.79 -74.14 70.61
N ALA A 8 -61.60 -75.38 71.05
CA ALA A 8 -60.28 -76.02 71.09
C ALA A 8 -59.74 -76.40 69.68
N VAL A 9 -60.64 -76.66 68.72
CA VAL A 9 -60.25 -76.94 67.33
C VAL A 9 -59.90 -75.66 66.58
N ALA A 10 -60.69 -74.58 66.78
CA ALA A 10 -60.39 -73.27 66.21
C ALA A 10 -59.06 -72.70 66.72
N ALA A 11 -58.74 -72.91 68.00
CA ALA A 11 -57.48 -72.47 68.61
C ALA A 11 -56.23 -73.13 67.99
N ARG A 12 -56.35 -74.34 67.40
CA ARG A 12 -55.21 -75.00 66.71
C ARG A 12 -54.90 -74.43 65.32
N GLN A 13 -55.81 -73.64 64.73
CA GLN A 13 -55.57 -72.98 63.43
C GLN A 13 -54.94 -71.59 63.58
N ILE A 14 -55.01 -70.98 64.77
CA ILE A 14 -54.45 -69.64 65.00
C ILE A 14 -52.98 -69.80 65.40
N ARG A 15 -52.09 -69.70 64.41
CA ARG A 15 -50.65 -69.55 64.69
C ARG A 15 -50.38 -68.11 65.11
N SER A 16 -49.81 -67.95 66.30
CA SER A 16 -49.40 -66.63 66.77
C SER A 16 -48.22 -66.09 65.94
N PRO A 17 -48.05 -64.77 65.81
CA PRO A 17 -46.89 -64.18 65.15
C PRO A 17 -45.56 -64.68 65.76
N ALA A 18 -45.54 -64.95 67.07
CA ALA A 18 -44.40 -65.54 67.76
C ALA A 18 -44.11 -66.98 67.33
N GLN A 19 -45.16 -67.79 67.06
CA GLN A 19 -45.01 -69.15 66.52
C GLN A 19 -44.53 -69.17 65.07
N ILE A 20 -45.01 -68.25 64.23
CA ILE A 20 -44.52 -68.12 62.85
C ILE A 20 -43.03 -67.74 62.86
N ALA A 21 -42.63 -66.82 63.75
CA ALA A 21 -41.22 -66.46 63.91
C ALA A 21 -40.37 -67.62 64.46
N ALA A 22 -40.91 -68.46 65.35
CA ALA A 22 -40.22 -69.63 65.90
C ALA A 22 -40.12 -70.80 64.90
N ASP A 23 -41.13 -71.03 64.07
CA ASP A 23 -41.15 -72.06 63.03
C ASP A 23 -40.41 -71.62 61.76
N THR A 24 -40.10 -70.33 61.60
CA THR A 24 -39.32 -69.81 60.47
C THR A 24 -37.84 -70.09 60.72
N ALA A 25 -37.34 -71.18 60.14
CA ALA A 25 -35.91 -71.43 60.07
C ALA A 25 -35.21 -70.26 59.37
N ALA A 26 -34.07 -69.81 59.93
CA ALA A 26 -33.27 -68.77 59.30
C ALA A 26 -32.90 -69.21 57.86
N PRO A 27 -33.05 -68.33 56.85
CA PRO A 27 -32.65 -68.67 55.50
C PRO A 27 -31.16 -69.06 55.50
N ALA A 28 -30.81 -70.08 54.71
CA ALA A 28 -29.45 -70.58 54.66
C ALA A 28 -28.49 -69.43 54.35
N ALA A 29 -27.48 -69.25 55.20
CA ALA A 29 -26.48 -68.20 55.03
C ALA A 29 -25.82 -68.39 53.66
N SER A 30 -25.97 -67.40 52.79
CA SER A 30 -25.31 -67.36 51.49
C SER A 30 -24.21 -66.31 51.49
N ILE A 31 -23.15 -66.58 50.75
CA ILE A 31 -22.05 -65.64 50.57
C ILE A 31 -22.42 -64.62 49.48
N ILE A 32 -22.24 -63.34 49.77
CA ILE A 32 -22.38 -62.28 48.77
C ILE A 32 -21.07 -62.26 47.97
N SER A 33 -21.06 -62.87 46.79
CA SER A 33 -19.91 -62.86 45.89
C SER A 33 -20.14 -61.96 44.68
N VAL A 34 -19.09 -61.29 44.22
CA VAL A 34 -19.02 -60.55 42.96
C VAL A 34 -17.93 -61.19 42.10
N PRO A 35 -18.15 -61.43 40.79
CA PRO A 35 -17.13 -62.02 39.92
C PRO A 35 -15.88 -61.13 39.84
N VAL A 36 -14.71 -61.75 39.76
CA VAL A 36 -13.43 -61.05 39.62
C VAL A 36 -13.25 -60.62 38.17
N GLU A 37 -13.09 -59.32 37.93
CA GLU A 37 -12.87 -58.75 36.60
C GLU A 37 -11.54 -57.99 36.55
N ARG A 38 -10.83 -58.11 35.42
CA ARG A 38 -9.63 -57.33 35.15
C ARG A 38 -10.03 -56.02 34.45
N ARG A 39 -10.01 -54.91 35.19
CA ARG A 39 -10.31 -53.57 34.67
C ARG A 39 -9.21 -52.58 35.05
N ALA A 40 -9.02 -51.55 34.23
CA ALA A 40 -8.17 -50.42 34.60
C ALA A 40 -8.89 -49.60 35.68
N LEU A 41 -8.22 -49.36 36.80
CA LEU A 41 -8.73 -48.46 37.84
C LEU A 41 -8.48 -47.03 37.38
N ALA A 42 -9.55 -46.26 37.21
CA ALA A 42 -9.46 -44.83 36.98
C ALA A 42 -9.65 -44.11 38.32
N THR A 43 -8.76 -43.16 38.61
CA THR A 43 -8.92 -42.21 39.71
C THR A 43 -9.23 -40.86 39.11
N GLU A 44 -10.44 -40.36 39.38
CA GLU A 44 -10.82 -39.00 38.99
C GLU A 44 -10.31 -38.03 40.05
N VAL A 45 -9.46 -37.07 39.65
CA VAL A 45 -8.95 -36.01 40.52
C VAL A 45 -9.55 -34.69 40.06
N ILE A 46 -10.42 -34.11 40.90
CA ILE A 46 -11.00 -32.80 40.66
C ILE A 46 -10.06 -31.74 41.23
N VAL A 47 -9.38 -30.99 40.36
CA VAL A 47 -8.50 -29.87 40.74
C VAL A 47 -9.22 -28.54 40.55
N ARG A 48 -9.11 -27.65 41.54
CA ARG A 48 -9.58 -26.27 41.43
C ARG A 48 -8.41 -25.37 41.05
N GLY A 49 -8.53 -24.68 39.91
CA GLY A 49 -7.53 -23.71 39.43
C GLY A 49 -8.11 -22.31 39.35
N THR A 50 -7.23 -21.30 39.38
CA THR A 50 -7.59 -19.90 39.08
C THR A 50 -6.93 -19.47 37.78
N VAL A 51 -7.69 -18.77 36.94
CA VAL A 51 -7.17 -18.18 35.71
C VAL A 51 -6.78 -16.74 36.00
N ARG A 52 -5.55 -16.36 35.64
CA ARG A 52 -5.03 -15.01 35.78
C ARG A 52 -4.57 -14.50 34.41
N TYR A 53 -4.56 -13.19 34.23
CA TYR A 53 -3.90 -12.60 33.08
C TYR A 53 -2.40 -12.92 33.13
N GLY A 54 -1.81 -13.08 31.95
CA GLY A 54 -0.36 -13.19 31.81
C GLY A 54 0.36 -11.89 32.22
N ALA A 55 1.69 -11.91 32.11
CA ALA A 55 2.47 -10.69 32.32
C ALA A 55 2.06 -9.59 31.33
N PRO A 56 2.00 -8.32 31.76
CA PRO A 56 1.78 -7.19 30.85
C PRO A 56 2.85 -7.16 29.75
N GLN A 57 2.43 -6.85 28.52
CA GLN A 57 3.34 -6.66 27.40
C GLN A 57 3.42 -5.17 27.07
N GLU A 58 4.63 -4.63 26.99
CA GLU A 58 4.85 -3.26 26.56
C GLU A 58 4.59 -3.12 25.06
N VAL A 59 3.91 -2.02 24.69
CA VAL A 59 3.63 -1.67 23.30
C VAL A 59 4.35 -0.36 22.99
N THR A 60 5.34 -0.42 22.10
CA THR A 60 6.07 0.75 21.63
C THR A 60 5.52 1.17 20.26
N LEU A 61 5.18 2.45 20.12
CA LEU A 61 4.82 3.03 18.83
C LEU A 61 6.09 3.50 18.12
N PRO A 62 6.36 3.02 16.90
CA PRO A 62 7.50 3.54 16.13
C PRO A 62 7.27 5.00 15.76
N VAL A 63 8.35 5.78 15.72
CA VAL A 63 8.34 7.14 15.18
C VAL A 63 8.28 7.08 13.66
N SER A 64 7.34 7.81 13.07
CA SER A 64 7.20 7.93 11.62
C SER A 64 8.12 9.03 11.12
N THR A 65 8.94 8.73 10.11
CA THR A 65 9.78 9.74 9.45
C THR A 65 8.95 10.72 8.61
N LEU A 66 7.71 10.36 8.30
CA LEU A 66 6.77 11.20 7.55
C LEU A 66 6.04 12.21 8.46
N LYS A 67 6.10 12.05 9.79
CA LYS A 67 5.46 12.93 10.76
C LYS A 67 6.51 13.82 11.42
N THR A 68 6.65 15.04 10.94
CA THR A 68 7.66 16.02 11.41
C THR A 68 7.35 16.64 12.77
N SER A 69 6.20 16.34 13.37
CA SER A 69 5.72 16.92 14.62
C SER A 69 5.99 15.98 15.81
N THR A 70 6.24 16.56 16.99
CA THR A 70 6.29 15.81 18.25
C THR A 70 5.00 14.99 18.41
N SER A 71 5.13 13.68 18.58
CA SER A 71 3.99 12.78 18.75
C SER A 71 3.43 12.92 20.17
N VAL A 72 2.19 13.39 20.30
CA VAL A 72 1.52 13.54 21.60
C VAL A 72 0.39 12.51 21.67
N VAL A 73 0.41 11.66 22.70
CA VAL A 73 -0.70 10.72 22.94
C VAL A 73 -1.86 11.51 23.56
N SER A 74 -2.93 11.71 22.79
CA SER A 74 -4.05 12.57 23.17
C SER A 74 -5.23 11.82 23.80
N SER A 75 -5.32 10.50 23.60
CA SER A 75 -6.35 9.66 24.22
C SER A 75 -5.82 8.25 24.44
N VAL A 76 -6.12 7.66 25.60
CA VAL A 76 -5.72 6.30 25.99
C VAL A 76 -6.94 5.50 26.45
N PRO A 77 -6.96 4.18 26.26
CA PRO A 77 -8.08 3.35 26.64
C PRO A 77 -8.14 3.22 28.18
N LYS A 78 -9.35 3.05 28.72
CA LYS A 78 -9.53 2.83 30.16
C LYS A 78 -8.91 1.49 30.57
N PRO A 79 -8.27 1.38 31.74
CA PRO A 79 -7.79 0.09 32.25
C PRO A 79 -8.90 -0.96 32.26
N GLY A 80 -8.60 -2.16 31.73
CA GLY A 80 -9.57 -3.25 31.60
C GLY A 80 -10.46 -3.20 30.34
N ALA A 81 -10.31 -2.19 29.48
CA ALA A 81 -10.96 -2.18 28.17
C ALA A 81 -10.48 -3.36 27.31
N ARG A 82 -11.42 -4.03 26.64
CA ARG A 82 -11.12 -5.04 25.62
C ARG A 82 -11.00 -4.34 24.27
N LEU A 83 -9.93 -4.65 23.55
CA LEU A 83 -9.67 -4.12 22.21
C LEU A 83 -9.74 -5.26 21.19
N ASP A 84 -10.66 -5.14 20.24
CA ASP A 84 -10.80 -6.06 19.11
C ASP A 84 -10.04 -5.55 17.88
N GLU A 85 -9.91 -6.40 16.86
CA GLU A 85 -9.26 -6.00 15.61
C GLU A 85 -9.99 -4.85 14.92
N GLY A 86 -9.22 -3.87 14.44
CA GLY A 86 -9.76 -2.66 13.79
C GLY A 86 -10.37 -1.65 14.76
N GLN A 87 -10.30 -1.89 16.08
CA GLN A 87 -10.66 -0.87 17.06
C GLN A 87 -9.53 0.12 17.28
N GLU A 88 -9.92 1.34 17.62
CA GLU A 88 -9.02 2.40 18.04
C GLU A 88 -8.47 2.07 19.43
N ALA A 89 -7.17 1.84 19.53
CA ALA A 89 -6.49 1.68 20.82
C ALA A 89 -6.34 3.04 21.50
N LEU A 90 -5.83 4.02 20.76
CA LEU A 90 -5.38 5.30 21.26
C LEU A 90 -5.36 6.32 20.13
N VAL A 91 -5.20 7.60 20.48
CA VAL A 91 -5.06 8.70 19.53
C VAL A 91 -3.69 9.35 19.71
N VAL A 92 -2.97 9.55 18.59
CA VAL A 92 -1.69 10.27 18.56
C VAL A 92 -1.84 11.51 17.70
N SER A 93 -1.65 12.68 18.30
CA SER A 93 -1.74 13.99 17.64
C SER A 93 -3.04 14.14 16.84
N GLY A 94 -4.16 13.73 17.44
CA GLY A 94 -5.49 13.77 16.82
C GLY A 94 -5.79 12.64 15.81
N ARG A 95 -4.87 11.70 15.58
CA ARG A 95 -5.06 10.59 14.62
C ARG A 95 -5.28 9.26 15.32
N PRO A 96 -6.29 8.46 14.94
CA PRO A 96 -6.55 7.17 15.57
C PRO A 96 -5.46 6.14 15.21
N VAL A 97 -5.07 5.36 16.21
CA VAL A 97 -4.17 4.20 16.08
C VAL A 97 -5.01 2.94 16.29
N PHE A 98 -5.04 2.09 15.28
CA PHE A 98 -5.83 0.87 15.27
C PHE A 98 -5.03 -0.34 15.76
N VAL A 99 -5.70 -1.29 16.41
CA VAL A 99 -5.11 -2.56 16.83
C VAL A 99 -5.44 -3.66 15.83
N PHE A 100 -4.43 -4.42 15.45
CA PHE A 100 -4.59 -5.61 14.62
C PHE A 100 -3.77 -6.76 15.20
N ARG A 101 -4.27 -7.99 15.09
CA ARG A 101 -3.49 -9.16 15.48
C ARG A 101 -2.47 -9.46 14.39
N GLY A 102 -1.26 -9.77 14.83
CA GLY A 102 -0.13 -10.00 13.95
C GLY A 102 1.03 -10.61 14.70
N ALA A 103 1.90 -11.31 13.96
CA ALA A 103 3.15 -11.84 14.49
C ALA A 103 4.29 -10.82 14.43
N THR A 104 4.21 -9.86 13.49
CA THR A 104 5.26 -8.87 13.27
C THR A 104 4.77 -7.47 13.68
N PRO A 105 5.50 -6.74 14.53
CA PRO A 105 5.22 -5.33 14.80
C PRO A 105 5.31 -4.50 13.51
N MET A 106 4.42 -3.51 13.36
CA MET A 106 4.60 -2.48 12.34
C MET A 106 5.78 -1.62 12.76
N HIS A 107 6.87 -1.66 12.00
CA HIS A 107 8.15 -1.00 12.32
C HIS A 107 8.49 0.15 11.36
N ARG A 108 7.67 0.35 10.32
CA ARG A 108 7.81 1.39 9.29
C ARG A 108 6.44 1.88 8.85
N ASP A 109 6.43 3.02 8.19
CA ASP A 109 5.24 3.50 7.50
C ASP A 109 4.95 2.64 6.27
N LEU A 110 3.68 2.24 6.09
CA LEU A 110 3.22 1.48 4.94
C LEU A 110 2.39 2.37 4.03
N GLY A 111 2.63 2.27 2.72
CA GLY A 111 1.88 3.00 1.70
C GLY A 111 2.03 2.38 0.32
N PRO A 112 1.40 2.98 -0.70
CA PRO A 112 1.44 2.47 -2.08
C PRO A 112 2.86 2.12 -2.55
N GLY A 113 3.04 0.91 -3.08
CA GLY A 113 4.33 0.38 -3.53
C GLY A 113 5.17 -0.30 -2.44
N SER A 114 4.72 -0.31 -1.18
CA SER A 114 5.36 -1.10 -0.12
C SER A 114 5.14 -2.60 -0.34
N GLU A 115 6.15 -3.41 -0.08
CA GLU A 115 6.05 -4.88 -0.17
C GLU A 115 6.68 -5.53 1.06
N GLY A 116 6.10 -6.64 1.52
CA GLY A 116 6.65 -7.40 2.64
C GLY A 116 5.65 -8.22 3.44
N ARG A 117 6.19 -8.89 4.48
CA ARG A 117 5.39 -9.69 5.44
C ARG A 117 4.47 -8.82 6.31
N ASP A 118 4.90 -7.59 6.59
CA ASP A 118 4.13 -6.58 7.30
C ASP A 118 2.91 -6.13 6.49
N VAL A 119 3.08 -5.90 5.18
CA VAL A 119 1.98 -5.59 4.25
C VAL A 119 0.98 -6.75 4.18
N ARG A 120 1.48 -7.98 4.00
CA ARG A 120 0.63 -9.18 3.99
C ARG A 120 -0.20 -9.31 5.26
N GLN A 121 0.42 -9.02 6.40
CA GLN A 121 -0.26 -9.05 7.69
C GLN A 121 -1.35 -7.98 7.79
N LEU A 122 -1.09 -6.77 7.28
CA LEU A 122 -2.09 -5.70 7.21
C LEU A 122 -3.27 -6.13 6.33
N GLU A 123 -3.04 -6.66 5.13
CA GLU A 123 -4.09 -7.17 4.25
C GLU A 123 -4.95 -8.24 4.95
N GLN A 124 -4.32 -9.23 5.58
CA GLN A 124 -5.05 -10.26 6.34
C GLN A 124 -5.88 -9.65 7.47
N ALA A 125 -5.36 -8.65 8.16
CA ALA A 125 -6.06 -7.99 9.25
C ALA A 125 -7.25 -7.14 8.75
N LEU A 126 -7.08 -6.44 7.63
CA LEU A 126 -8.16 -5.71 6.96
C LEU A 126 -9.28 -6.66 6.51
N ALA A 127 -8.92 -7.81 5.93
CA ALA A 127 -9.88 -8.84 5.54
C ALA A 127 -10.69 -9.35 6.74
N ARG A 128 -10.02 -9.64 7.87
CA ARG A 128 -10.71 -10.07 9.11
C ARG A 128 -11.59 -8.98 9.72
N ALA A 129 -11.20 -7.72 9.58
CA ALA A 129 -11.99 -6.56 10.05
C ALA A 129 -13.17 -6.20 9.12
N GLY A 130 -13.36 -6.96 8.03
CA GLY A 130 -14.47 -6.80 7.09
C GLY A 130 -14.23 -5.77 5.98
N PHE A 131 -12.97 -5.42 5.70
CA PHE A 131 -12.60 -4.62 4.53
C PHE A 131 -12.06 -5.54 3.43
N SER A 132 -12.15 -5.11 2.18
CA SER A 132 -11.68 -5.91 1.03
C SER A 132 -10.37 -5.33 0.48
N PRO A 133 -9.19 -5.79 0.95
CA PRO A 133 -7.90 -5.34 0.44
C PRO A 133 -7.54 -5.94 -0.94
N GLY A 134 -8.42 -6.78 -1.51
CA GLY A 134 -8.10 -7.54 -2.72
C GLY A 134 -7.32 -8.81 -2.39
N SER A 135 -6.28 -9.09 -3.18
CA SER A 135 -5.45 -10.28 -3.00
C SER A 135 -4.50 -10.09 -1.83
N VAL A 136 -4.39 -11.10 -0.96
CA VAL A 136 -3.41 -11.11 0.13
C VAL A 136 -2.07 -11.59 -0.42
N ASP A 137 -1.31 -10.70 -1.06
CA ASP A 137 -0.03 -11.00 -1.71
C ASP A 137 1.16 -10.27 -1.07
N GLY A 138 0.92 -9.40 -0.10
CA GLY A 138 1.94 -8.63 0.58
C GLY A 138 2.47 -7.46 -0.25
N ARG A 139 1.69 -6.96 -1.20
CA ARG A 139 2.00 -5.78 -2.01
C ARG A 139 0.92 -4.72 -1.78
N TYR A 140 1.35 -3.55 -1.31
CA TYR A 140 0.44 -2.46 -1.03
C TYR A 140 0.01 -1.82 -2.35
N ASP A 141 -1.09 -2.33 -2.89
CA ASP A 141 -1.70 -1.93 -4.15
C ASP A 141 -2.90 -0.99 -3.95
N GLY A 142 -3.59 -0.67 -5.04
CA GLY A 142 -4.77 0.19 -5.01
C GLY A 142 -5.95 -0.42 -4.24
N ALA A 143 -6.10 -1.74 -4.23
CA ALA A 143 -7.16 -2.42 -3.49
C ALA A 143 -6.89 -2.33 -1.98
N THR A 144 -5.65 -2.56 -1.56
CA THR A 144 -5.19 -2.39 -0.18
C THR A 144 -5.35 -0.93 0.27
N ALA A 145 -4.93 0.03 -0.57
CA ALA A 145 -5.13 1.46 -0.29
C ALA A 145 -6.61 1.81 -0.09
N THR A 146 -7.49 1.26 -0.92
CA THR A 146 -8.95 1.45 -0.82
C THR A 146 -9.52 0.86 0.46
N ALA A 147 -9.06 -0.33 0.86
CA ALA A 147 -9.48 -0.95 2.12
C ALA A 147 -9.03 -0.14 3.34
N VAL A 148 -7.81 0.37 3.33
CA VAL A 148 -7.30 1.28 4.38
C VAL A 148 -8.13 2.56 4.41
N ALA A 149 -8.41 3.17 3.26
CA ALA A 149 -9.26 4.36 3.19
C ALA A 149 -10.66 4.10 3.77
N ALA A 150 -11.30 2.99 3.41
CA ALA A 150 -12.60 2.59 3.95
C ALA A 150 -12.56 2.37 5.47
N MET A 151 -11.46 1.82 6.00
CA MET A 151 -11.26 1.67 7.44
C MET A 151 -11.20 3.00 8.17
N TYR A 152 -10.43 3.95 7.66
CA TYR A 152 -10.37 5.31 8.22
C TYR A 152 -11.72 6.04 8.07
N SER A 153 -12.38 5.91 6.92
CA SER A 153 -13.68 6.54 6.65
C SER A 153 -14.80 6.04 7.57
N ARG A 154 -14.73 4.79 8.08
CA ARG A 154 -15.66 4.29 9.12
C ARG A 154 -15.64 5.16 10.39
N ARG A 155 -14.58 5.95 10.59
CA ARG A 155 -14.38 6.88 11.72
C ARG A 155 -14.47 8.35 11.31
N ASN A 156 -14.93 8.66 10.08
CA ASN A 156 -14.89 10.01 9.49
C ASN A 156 -13.47 10.62 9.42
N GLU A 157 -12.46 9.76 9.37
CA GLU A 157 -11.06 10.16 9.26
C GLU A 157 -10.53 9.80 7.86
N ALA A 158 -9.48 10.48 7.44
CA ALA A 158 -8.75 10.15 6.22
C ALA A 158 -7.42 9.45 6.55
N PRO A 159 -7.00 8.47 5.72
CA PRO A 159 -5.64 7.97 5.79
C PRO A 159 -4.64 9.10 5.48
N PHE A 160 -3.38 8.87 5.83
CA PHE A 160 -2.34 9.86 5.55
C PHE A 160 -2.17 10.02 4.04
N GLY A 161 -2.24 11.26 3.56
CA GLY A 161 -2.14 11.58 2.13
C GLY A 161 -0.70 11.51 1.60
N PRO A 162 -0.52 11.61 0.27
CA PRO A 162 0.80 11.72 -0.32
C PRO A 162 1.52 12.96 0.20
N THR A 163 2.84 12.86 0.37
CA THR A 163 3.67 14.00 0.77
C THR A 163 3.81 15.01 -0.37
N ASP A 164 4.13 16.26 -0.06
CA ASP A 164 4.35 17.31 -1.08
C ASP A 164 5.40 16.88 -2.11
N LEU A 165 6.48 16.24 -1.65
CA LEU A 165 7.52 15.69 -2.51
C LEU A 165 6.98 14.62 -3.47
N GLN A 166 6.08 13.73 -3.00
CA GLN A 166 5.45 12.73 -3.86
C GLN A 166 4.51 13.38 -4.89
N VAL A 167 3.79 14.43 -4.50
CA VAL A 167 2.92 15.19 -5.41
C VAL A 167 3.75 15.89 -6.50
N ASP A 168 4.87 16.50 -6.14
CA ASP A 168 5.77 17.15 -7.10
C ASP A 168 6.48 16.16 -8.02
N GLN A 169 6.89 14.99 -7.50
CA GLN A 169 7.39 13.88 -8.31
C GLN A 169 6.35 13.41 -9.32
N LEU A 170 5.08 13.28 -8.92
CA LEU A 170 3.99 12.90 -9.82
C LEU A 170 3.78 13.94 -10.92
N ARG A 171 3.79 15.25 -10.58
CA ARG A 171 3.68 16.33 -11.58
C ARG A 171 4.83 16.28 -12.59
N THR A 172 6.05 16.08 -12.10
CA THR A 172 7.25 15.97 -12.94
C THR A 172 7.15 14.76 -13.87
N ALA A 173 6.79 13.60 -13.33
CA ALA A 173 6.58 12.38 -14.11
C ALA A 173 5.49 12.58 -15.18
N ALA A 174 4.37 13.21 -14.83
CA ALA A 174 3.30 13.51 -15.79
C ALA A 174 3.77 14.44 -16.92
N ALA A 175 4.56 15.47 -16.61
CA ALA A 175 5.14 16.36 -17.62
C ALA A 175 6.10 15.63 -18.55
N THR A 176 6.98 14.77 -18.01
CA THR A 176 7.90 13.97 -18.84
C THR A 176 7.15 12.99 -19.75
N ALA A 177 6.08 12.37 -19.25
CA ALA A 177 5.23 11.48 -20.04
C ALA A 177 4.49 12.23 -21.17
N ALA A 178 4.04 13.46 -20.92
CA ALA A 178 3.43 14.30 -21.96
C ALA A 178 4.46 14.64 -23.06
N ALA A 179 5.65 15.11 -22.69
CA ALA A 179 6.71 15.40 -23.64
C ALA A 179 7.12 14.18 -24.48
N ALA A 180 7.20 12.99 -23.86
CA ALA A 180 7.49 11.75 -24.56
C ALA A 180 6.39 11.37 -25.57
N ARG A 181 5.12 11.58 -25.23
CA ARG A 181 3.99 11.35 -26.15
C ARG A 181 4.05 12.30 -27.35
N ASP A 182 4.35 13.58 -27.11
CA ASP A 182 4.47 14.58 -28.17
C ASP A 182 5.63 14.27 -29.11
N GLY A 183 6.80 13.90 -28.56
CA GLY A 183 7.94 13.43 -29.35
C GLY A 183 7.61 12.20 -30.19
N LEU A 184 6.86 11.25 -29.65
CA LEU A 184 6.43 10.05 -30.38
C LEU A 184 5.46 10.39 -31.52
N LEU A 185 4.56 11.36 -31.32
CA LEU A 185 3.70 11.88 -32.39
C LEU A 185 4.50 12.58 -33.48
N GLN A 186 5.49 13.40 -33.12
CA GLN A 186 6.38 14.04 -34.09
C GLN A 186 7.18 13.02 -34.90
N MET A 187 7.73 12.00 -34.26
CA MET A 187 8.43 10.91 -34.96
C MET A 187 7.51 10.16 -35.92
N ARG A 188 6.26 9.87 -35.50
CA ARG A 188 5.26 9.24 -36.39
C ARG A 188 4.89 10.12 -37.58
N LEU A 189 4.81 11.44 -37.39
CA LEU A 189 4.55 12.37 -38.49
C LEU A 189 5.74 12.42 -39.45
N ALA A 190 6.96 12.55 -38.93
CA ALA A 190 8.19 12.54 -39.73
C ALA A 190 8.36 11.24 -40.51
N LEU A 191 8.02 10.09 -39.91
CA LEU A 191 8.03 8.81 -40.61
C LEU A 191 7.00 8.78 -41.74
N ARG A 192 5.76 9.25 -41.51
CA ARG A 192 4.74 9.33 -42.57
C ARG A 192 5.16 10.24 -43.72
N THR A 193 5.77 11.38 -43.45
CA THR A 193 6.28 12.27 -44.50
C THR A 193 7.44 11.62 -45.26
N ALA A 194 8.30 10.86 -44.59
CA ALA A 194 9.38 10.12 -45.25
C ALA A 194 8.84 8.96 -46.12
N GLU A 195 7.82 8.23 -45.65
CA GLU A 195 7.17 7.13 -46.36
C GLU A 195 6.39 7.60 -47.59
N GLN A 196 5.76 8.79 -47.52
CA GLN A 196 5.03 9.36 -48.66
C GLN A 196 5.95 9.84 -49.79
N GLY A 197 7.27 9.84 -49.58
CA GLY A 197 8.23 10.48 -50.47
C GLY A 197 8.01 11.99 -50.54
N ALA A 198 8.89 12.70 -51.25
CA ALA A 198 8.64 14.12 -51.53
C ALA A 198 7.32 14.25 -52.28
N THR A 199 6.34 14.93 -51.68
CA THR A 199 5.05 15.15 -52.32
C THR A 199 5.24 16.09 -53.53
N PRO A 200 4.35 16.07 -54.54
CA PRO A 200 4.40 17.06 -55.62
C PRO A 200 4.39 18.51 -55.10
N ALA A 201 3.79 18.76 -53.93
CA ALA A 201 3.83 20.06 -53.27
C ALA A 201 5.23 20.41 -52.76
N ASP A 202 5.98 19.46 -52.20
CA ASP A 202 7.37 19.66 -51.76
C ASP A 202 8.30 19.92 -52.95
N VAL A 203 8.10 19.21 -54.07
CA VAL A 203 8.85 19.43 -55.31
C VAL A 203 8.53 20.80 -55.92
N ASN A 204 7.25 21.18 -55.94
CA ASN A 204 6.83 22.51 -56.41
C ASN A 204 7.38 23.62 -55.51
N GLN A 205 7.35 23.45 -54.19
CA GLN A 205 7.92 24.43 -53.26
C GLN A 205 9.43 24.54 -53.44
N ALA A 206 10.15 23.41 -53.55
CA ALA A 206 11.58 23.42 -53.82
C ALA A 206 11.93 24.06 -55.19
N GLN A 207 11.09 23.90 -56.21
CA GLN A 207 11.23 24.58 -57.50
C GLN A 207 10.99 26.08 -57.39
N VAL A 208 9.97 26.51 -56.63
CA VAL A 208 9.71 27.93 -56.36
C VAL A 208 10.91 28.55 -55.63
N ASP A 209 11.40 27.89 -54.58
CA ASP A 209 12.55 28.38 -53.81
C ASP A 209 13.83 28.44 -54.66
N ALA A 210 14.07 27.43 -55.51
CA ALA A 210 15.20 27.42 -56.44
C ALA A 210 15.11 28.52 -57.50
N SER A 211 13.90 28.78 -58.02
CA SER A 211 13.67 29.85 -59.00
C SER A 211 13.83 31.25 -58.38
N ALA A 212 13.31 31.46 -57.17
CA ALA A 212 13.50 32.71 -56.42
C ALA A 212 14.99 32.94 -56.10
N ALA A 213 15.73 31.90 -55.72
CA ALA A 213 17.17 31.99 -55.51
C ALA A 213 17.93 32.32 -56.81
N ALA A 214 17.50 31.78 -57.95
CA ALA A 214 18.11 32.06 -59.25
C ALA A 214 17.90 33.53 -59.69
N GLU A 215 16.74 34.12 -59.43
CA GLU A 215 16.45 35.53 -59.72
C GLU A 215 17.32 36.50 -58.93
N LEU A 216 17.83 36.08 -57.76
CA LEU A 216 18.73 36.89 -56.94
C LEU A 216 20.19 36.88 -57.44
N ILE A 217 20.56 35.95 -58.33
CA ILE A 217 21.95 35.82 -58.81
C ILE A 217 22.38 37.00 -59.71
N PRO A 218 21.61 37.45 -60.73
CA PRO A 218 21.98 38.60 -61.55
C PRO A 218 22.18 39.91 -60.77
N PRO A 219 21.26 40.36 -59.89
CA PRO A 219 21.49 41.58 -59.13
C PRO A 219 22.66 41.45 -58.15
N ALA A 220 22.88 40.28 -57.55
CA ALA A 220 24.06 40.03 -56.72
C ALA A 220 25.37 40.16 -57.50
N ARG A 221 25.43 39.64 -58.74
CA ARG A 221 26.58 39.83 -59.64
C ARG A 221 26.82 41.29 -59.95
N THR A 222 25.78 42.03 -60.32
CA THR A 222 25.88 43.47 -60.62
C THR A 222 26.33 44.28 -59.40
N ALA A 223 25.86 43.92 -58.20
CA ALA A 223 26.30 44.53 -56.96
C ALA A 223 27.80 44.27 -56.70
N ILE A 224 28.28 43.05 -56.96
CA ILE A 224 29.69 42.68 -56.83
C ILE A 224 30.56 43.45 -57.84
N THR A 225 30.18 43.51 -59.11
CA THR A 225 30.95 44.25 -60.13
C THR A 225 30.99 45.74 -59.79
N THR A 226 29.85 46.32 -59.41
CA THR A 226 29.79 47.72 -58.97
C THR A 226 30.68 47.98 -57.76
N ALA A 227 30.72 47.05 -56.79
CA ALA A 227 31.61 47.16 -55.64
C ALA A 227 33.09 47.06 -56.04
N GLN A 228 33.44 46.19 -56.98
CA GLN A 228 34.79 46.07 -57.53
C GLN A 228 35.23 47.35 -58.27
N ASP A 229 34.36 47.93 -59.09
CA ASP A 229 34.64 49.18 -59.81
C ASP A 229 34.84 50.36 -58.84
N LYS A 230 34.00 50.44 -57.80
CA LYS A 230 34.18 51.43 -56.72
C LYS A 230 35.49 51.23 -55.96
N ALA A 231 35.88 49.98 -55.69
CA ALA A 231 37.16 49.70 -55.05
C ALA A 231 38.36 50.04 -55.95
N ALA A 232 38.25 49.80 -57.26
CA ALA A 232 39.29 50.15 -58.23
C ALA A 232 39.47 51.66 -58.36
N THR A 233 38.37 52.42 -58.45
CA THR A 233 38.40 53.90 -58.49
C THR A 233 38.95 54.49 -57.20
N ALA A 234 38.55 53.98 -56.03
CA ALA A 234 39.11 54.39 -54.74
C ALA A 234 40.64 54.14 -54.67
N ARG A 235 41.11 52.97 -55.11
CA ARG A 235 42.55 52.66 -55.17
C ARG A 235 43.31 53.56 -56.14
N ALA A 236 42.70 53.94 -57.26
CA ALA A 236 43.30 54.88 -58.21
C ALA A 236 43.40 56.30 -57.62
N ALA A 237 42.36 56.78 -56.93
CA ALA A 237 42.36 58.07 -56.26
C ALA A 237 43.41 58.15 -55.15
N ILE A 238 43.53 57.10 -54.32
CA ILE A 238 44.58 57.01 -53.29
C ILE A 238 45.98 57.12 -53.91
N ARG A 239 46.25 56.40 -55.01
CA ARG A 239 47.55 56.47 -55.70
C ARG A 239 47.82 57.85 -56.30
N ALA A 240 46.81 58.50 -56.89
CA ALA A 240 46.98 59.85 -57.44
C ALA A 240 47.31 60.88 -56.33
N ALA A 241 46.63 60.80 -55.18
CA ALA A 241 46.93 61.64 -54.03
C ALA A 241 48.36 61.43 -53.52
N GLN A 242 48.81 60.17 -53.40
CA GLN A 242 50.19 59.85 -53.00
C GLN A 242 51.24 60.37 -53.98
N LEU A 243 50.97 60.36 -55.29
CA LEU A 243 51.87 60.93 -56.29
C LEU A 243 51.95 62.46 -56.20
N GLN A 244 50.81 63.14 -55.98
CA GLN A 244 50.81 64.60 -55.74
C GLN A 244 51.56 64.98 -54.46
N GLU A 245 51.44 64.19 -53.39
CA GLU A 245 52.23 64.37 -52.17
C GLU A 245 53.73 64.16 -52.41
N ALA A 246 54.12 63.16 -53.21
CA ALA A 246 55.51 62.92 -53.57
C ALA A 246 56.10 64.02 -54.48
N GLU A 247 55.31 64.55 -55.42
CA GLU A 247 55.70 65.69 -56.26
C GLU A 247 55.89 66.94 -55.44
N THR A 248 54.93 67.30 -54.58
CA THR A 248 55.03 68.47 -53.69
C THR A 248 56.20 68.38 -52.71
N ALA A 249 56.50 67.18 -52.18
CA ALA A 249 57.69 66.93 -51.37
C ALA A 249 59.00 67.08 -52.18
N SER A 250 59.01 66.70 -53.47
CA SER A 250 60.16 66.86 -54.35
C SER A 250 60.40 68.31 -54.78
N THR A 251 59.35 69.14 -54.96
CA THR A 251 59.51 70.57 -55.25
C THR A 251 59.97 71.34 -54.01
N ALA A 252 59.47 71.00 -52.82
CA ALA A 252 59.90 71.62 -51.56
C ALA A 252 61.37 71.32 -51.18
N SER A 253 62.00 70.31 -51.78
CA SER A 253 63.42 69.99 -51.57
C SER A 253 64.35 70.63 -52.62
N ARG A 254 63.82 71.34 -53.62
CA ARG A 254 64.57 71.92 -54.74
C ARG A 254 64.72 73.45 -54.69
N ASP A 255 64.06 74.10 -53.72
CA ASP A 255 64.28 75.49 -53.29
C ASP A 255 65.10 75.52 -51.99
#